data_AF-X0URS8-F1
#
_entry.id   AF-X0URS8-F1
#
_cell.length_a   1.000
_cell.length_b   1.000
_cell.length_c   1.000
_cell.angle_alpha   90.00
_cell.angle_beta   90.00
_cell.angle_gamma   90.00
#
_symmetry.space_group_name_H-M   'P 1'
#
loop_
_entity.id
_entity.type
_entity.pdbx_description
1 polymer ?
#
loop_
_entity_poly.entity_id
_entity_poly.type
_entity_poly.pdbx_seq_one_letter_code
_entity_poly.pdbx_strand_id
1 'polypeptide(L)' 'QGGGTDGGQIHIANEGCPTVVVGVPTRHIHSHVGVASLTDMDRCVKLVVEVVKRLDAKTVSSFTKI' A
#
# COMPACT_ATOMS: atom_id res chain seq x y z
N GLN A 1 -15.04 -15.82 0.56
CA GLN A 1 -13.69 -15.91 -0.06
C GLN A 1 -12.91 -14.67 0.35
N GLY A 2 -11.57 -14.73 0.42
CA GLY A 2 -10.74 -13.57 0.74
C GLY A 2 -10.52 -12.65 -0.45
N GLY A 3 -10.17 -11.39 -0.21
CA GLY A 3 -9.69 -10.47 -1.24
C GLY A 3 -8.20 -10.68 -1.53
N GLY A 4 -7.76 -10.29 -2.73
CA GLY A 4 -6.35 -10.30 -3.14
C GLY A 4 -5.91 -8.90 -3.57
N THR A 5 -4.60 -8.66 -3.56
CA THR A 5 -3.97 -7.43 -4.05
C THR A 5 -2.62 -7.77 -4.69
N ASP A 6 -2.04 -6.83 -5.42
CA ASP A 6 -0.73 -7.01 -6.07
C ASP A 6 0.38 -7.32 -5.06
N GLY A 7 0.24 -6.83 -3.81
CA GLY A 7 1.19 -7.11 -2.74
C GLY A 7 1.40 -8.61 -2.48
N GLY A 8 0.41 -9.45 -2.77
CA GLY A 8 0.51 -10.90 -2.63
C GLY A 8 1.56 -11.53 -3.55
N GLN A 9 1.73 -11.00 -4.77
CA GLN A 9 2.76 -11.48 -5.70
C GLN A 9 4.08 -10.69 -5.55
N ILE A 10 4.00 -9.39 -5.25
CA ILE A 10 5.19 -8.53 -5.11
C ILE A 10 6.10 -9.00 -3.96
N HIS A 11 5.54 -9.33 -2.80
CA HIS A 11 6.38 -9.63 -1.63
C HIS A 11 7.19 -10.92 -1.73
N ILE A 12 6.80 -11.85 -2.61
CA ILE A 12 7.48 -13.13 -2.86
C ILE A 12 8.34 -13.12 -4.13
N ALA A 13 8.35 -12.02 -4.88
CA ALA A 13 9.14 -11.94 -6.10
C ALA A 13 10.64 -11.89 -5.78
N ASN A 14 11.46 -12.55 -6.61
CA ASN A 14 12.92 -12.64 -6.49
C ASN A 14 13.36 -13.16 -5.10
N GLU A 15 14.25 -12.45 -4.40
CA GLU A 15 14.67 -12.77 -3.03
C GLU A 15 13.68 -12.31 -1.94
N GLY A 16 12.50 -11.81 -2.35
CA GLY A 16 11.48 -11.23 -1.48
C GLY A 16 11.58 -9.70 -1.40
N CYS A 17 10.42 -9.06 -1.23
CA CYS A 17 10.31 -7.60 -1.15
C CYS A 17 9.44 -7.19 0.05
N PRO A 18 9.98 -6.47 1.06
CA PRO A 18 9.15 -5.92 2.14
C PRO A 18 8.03 -5.05 1.57
N THR A 19 6.79 -5.53 1.70
CA THR A 19 5.63 -4.95 1.02
C THR A 19 4.51 -4.69 2.01
N VAL A 20 3.83 -3.56 1.87
CA VAL A 20 2.60 -3.24 2.59
C VAL A 20 1.56 -2.74 1.61
N VAL A 21 0.31 -3.14 1.82
CA VAL A 21 -0.83 -2.67 1.00
C VAL A 21 -1.50 -1.53 1.74
N VAL A 22 -1.62 -0.39 1.06
CA VAL A 22 -2.33 0.80 1.56
C VAL A 22 -3.46 1.12 0.58
N GLY A 23 -4.66 1.36 1.09
CA GLY A 23 -5.83 1.61 0.26
C GLY A 23 -6.85 2.53 0.94
N VAL A 24 -7.74 3.11 0.13
CA VAL A 24 -8.81 3.98 0.59
C VAL A 24 -10.09 3.17 0.79
N PRO A 25 -10.75 3.23 1.96
CA PRO A 25 -12.02 2.56 2.18
C PRO A 25 -13.05 2.98 1.14
N THR A 26 -13.59 2.01 0.43
CA THR A 26 -14.55 2.24 -0.67
C THR A 26 -15.74 1.30 -0.49
N ARG A 27 -16.95 1.84 -0.56
CA ARG A 27 -18.19 1.06 -0.52
C ARG A 27 -18.59 0.62 -1.92
N HIS A 28 -19.20 -0.57 -2.01
CA HIS A 28 -19.72 -1.14 -3.26
C HIS A 28 -18.64 -1.37 -4.33
N ILE A 29 -17.44 -1.76 -3.89
CA ILE A 29 -16.40 -2.25 -4.82
C ILE A 29 -16.96 -3.41 -5.66
N HIS A 30 -16.60 -3.48 -6.93
CA HIS A 30 -17.13 -4.42 -7.93
C HIS A 30 -18.63 -4.26 -8.28
N SER A 31 -19.19 -3.05 -8.12
CA SER A 31 -20.53 -2.68 -8.60
C SER A 31 -20.46 -1.60 -9.69
N HIS A 32 -21.61 -1.27 -10.31
CA HIS A 32 -21.69 -0.19 -11.31
C HIS A 32 -21.28 1.19 -10.75
N VAL A 33 -21.47 1.40 -9.44
CA VAL A 33 -21.12 2.65 -8.75
C VAL A 33 -20.42 2.32 -7.44
N GLY A 34 -19.26 2.93 -7.20
CA GLY A 34 -18.54 2.89 -5.94
C GLY A 34 -18.59 4.25 -5.24
N VAL A 35 -18.46 4.26 -3.90
CA VAL A 35 -18.46 5.49 -3.09
C VAL A 35 -17.23 5.50 -2.20
N ALA A 36 -16.45 6.58 -2.28
CA ALA A 36 -15.27 6.81 -1.46
C ALA A 36 -15.30 8.22 -0.84
N SER A 37 -14.58 8.37 0.27
CA SER A 37 -14.38 9.66 0.94
C SER A 37 -13.21 10.41 0.32
N LEU A 38 -13.44 11.65 -0.15
CA LEU A 38 -12.37 12.50 -0.67
C LEU A 38 -11.33 12.83 0.41
N THR A 39 -11.78 13.03 1.66
CA THR A 39 -10.89 13.25 2.80
C THR A 39 -9.95 12.07 3.05
N ASP A 40 -10.44 10.83 2.88
CA ASP A 40 -9.60 9.64 3.07
C ASP A 40 -8.62 9.47 1.90
N MET A 41 -9.03 9.84 0.68
CA MET A 41 -8.13 9.91 -0.47
C MET A 41 -6.99 10.89 -0.22
N ASP A 42 -7.29 12.13 0.18
CA ASP A 42 -6.29 13.17 0.42
C ASP A 42 -5.31 12.77 1.54
N ARG A 43 -5.82 12.15 2.61
CA ARG A 43 -4.99 11.65 3.71
C ARG A 43 -4.12 10.47 3.29
N CYS A 44 -4.63 9.57 2.45
CA CYS A 44 -3.86 8.46 1.89
C CYS A 44 -2.70 8.98 1.04
N VAL A 45 -2.95 9.94 0.15
CA VAL A 45 -1.90 10.60 -0.65
C VAL A 45 -0.86 11.24 0.25
N LYS A 46 -1.29 12.02 1.26
CA LYS A 46 -0.39 12.65 2.22
C LYS A 46 0.48 11.61 2.96
N LEU A 47 -0.11 10.51 3.41
CA LEU A 47 0.62 9.43 4.08
C LEU A 47 1.69 8.84 3.15
N VAL A 48 1.32 8.44 1.94
CA VAL A 48 2.25 7.82 0.98
C VAL A 48 3.39 8.78 0.63
N VAL A 49 3.10 10.06 0.38
CA VAL A 49 4.12 11.09 0.11
C VAL A 49 5.10 11.23 1.28
N GLU A 50 4.60 11.29 2.51
CA GLU A 50 5.46 11.43 3.69
C GLU A 50 6.27 10.17 4.00
N VAL A 51 5.74 8.98 3.68
CA VAL A 51 6.47 7.71 3.77
C VAL A 51 7.61 7.68 2.76
N VAL A 52 7.33 7.96 1.48
CA VAL A 52 8.34 7.93 0.41
C VAL A 52 9.50 8.88 0.70
N LYS A 53 9.23 10.09 1.24
CA LYS A 53 10.28 11.04 1.65
C LYS A 53 11.23 10.51 2.73
N ARG A 54 10.81 9.53 3.53
CA ARG A 54 11.57 8.96 4.66
C ARG A 54 12.17 7.59 4.36
N LEU A 55 11.82 6.95 3.24
CA LEU A 55 12.35 5.66 2.82
C LEU A 55 13.73 5.81 2.15
N ASP A 56 14.70 6.32 2.91
CA ASP A 56 16.10 6.37 2.48
C ASP A 56 16.78 4.98 2.53
N ALA A 57 17.97 4.88 1.95
CA ALA A 57 18.72 3.62 1.87
C ALA A 57 19.00 2.99 3.25
N LYS A 58 19.22 3.82 4.28
CA LYS A 58 19.45 3.35 5.65
C LYS A 58 18.18 2.72 6.22
N THR A 59 17.05 3.39 6.04
CA THR A 59 15.73 2.95 6.53
C THR A 59 15.30 1.69 5.81
N VAL A 60 15.39 1.65 4.48
CA VAL A 60 15.07 0.45 3.69
C VAL A 60 15.96 -0.73 4.09
N SER A 61 17.26 -0.50 4.28
CA SER A 61 18.19 -1.54 4.73
C SER A 61 17.85 -2.09 6.13
N SER A 62 17.18 -1.31 6.99
CA SER A 62 16.76 -1.79 8.32
C SER A 62 15.62 -2.81 8.28
N PHE A 63 14.89 -2.90 7.16
CA PHE A 63 13.82 -3.89 6.97
C PHE A 63 14.32 -5.23 6.41
N THR A 64 15.54 -5.26 5.89
CA THR A 64 16.10 -6.43 5.17
C THR A 64 17.37 -6.99 5.80
N LYS A 65 18.08 -6.22 6.63
CA LYS A 65 19.25 -6.72 7.37
C LYS A 65 18.80 -7.66 8.48
N ILE A 66 19.32 -8.89 8.42
CA ILE A 66 19.31 -9.88 9.51
C ILE A 66 20.60 -9.73 10.31
#